data_AF-H0HMS0-F1
#
_entry.id   AF-H0HMS0-F1
#
_cell.length_a   1.000
_cell.length_b   1.000
_cell.length_c   1.000
_cell.angle_alpha   90.00
_cell.angle_beta   90.00
_cell.angle_gamma   90.00
#
_symmetry.space_group_name_H-M   'P 1'
#
loop_
_entity.id
_entity.type
_entity.pdbx_description
1 polymer ?
#
loop_
_entity_poly.entity_id
_entity_poly.type
_entity_poly.pdbx_seq_one_letter_code
_entity_poly.pdbx_strand_id
1 'polypeptide(L)' 'MAILLIAEHDNASLSEQTAKALTAALKIGSDVDILVAGKGAKAAADAAAKLQGAKKVLLAEADELEQR' A
#
# COMPACT_ATOMS: atom_id res chain seq x y z
N MET A 1 -12.04 5.56 12.95
CA MET A 1 -10.94 4.65 13.33
C MET A 1 -10.16 4.37 12.07
N ALA A 2 -8.86 4.64 12.03
CA ALA A 2 -8.06 4.46 10.82
C ALA A 2 -7.48 3.04 10.75
N ILE A 3 -7.54 2.42 9.58
CA ILE A 3 -6.93 1.13 9.27
C ILE A 3 -5.67 1.39 8.45
N LEU A 4 -4.53 0.90 8.93
CA LEU A 4 -3.28 0.92 8.18
C LEU A 4 -3.10 -0.42 7.47
N LEU A 5 -3.08 -0.38 6.14
CA LEU A 5 -2.85 -1.54 5.29
C LEU A 5 -1.43 -1.51 4.74
N ILE A 6 -0.66 -2.56 5.03
CA ILE A 6 0.69 -2.69 4.49
C ILE A 6 0.58 -3.31 3.08
N ALA A 7 1.07 -2.57 2.08
CA ALA A 7 1.10 -3.06 0.72
C ALA A 7 2.15 -4.16 0.55
N GLU A 8 1.78 -5.16 -0.23
CA GLU A 8 2.71 -6.14 -0.77
C GLU A 8 3.11 -5.69 -2.19
N HIS A 9 4.41 -5.65 -2.45
CA HIS A 9 4.98 -5.16 -3.71
C HIS A 9 6.41 -5.69 -3.92
N ASP A 10 6.90 -5.60 -5.16
CA ASP A 10 8.29 -5.93 -5.55
C ASP A 10 9.18 -4.69 -5.76
N ASN A 11 8.73 -3.53 -5.27
CA ASN A 11 9.28 -2.18 -5.48
C ASN A 11 8.98 -1.57 -6.86
N ALA A 12 8.79 -2.38 -7.91
CA ALA A 12 8.32 -1.89 -9.20
C ALA A 12 6.80 -1.99 -9.32
N SER A 13 6.21 -3.08 -8.83
CA SER A 13 4.81 -3.41 -9.05
C SER A 13 4.09 -3.68 -7.72
N LEU A 14 2.81 -3.34 -7.68
CA LEU A 14 1.94 -3.64 -6.55
C LEU A 14 1.31 -5.03 -6.75
N SER A 15 1.36 -5.86 -5.72
CA SER A 15 0.72 -7.17 -5.71
C SER A 15 -0.80 -7.06 -5.65
N GLU A 16 -1.52 -7.92 -6.38
CA GLU A 16 -2.99 -8.01 -6.33
C GLU A 16 -3.53 -8.37 -4.93
N GLN A 17 -2.67 -8.96 -4.08
CA GLN A 17 -2.98 -9.28 -2.69
C GLN A 17 -3.30 -8.00 -1.88
N THR A 18 -2.66 -6.88 -2.20
CA THR A 18 -2.95 -5.57 -1.60
C THR A 18 -4.39 -5.13 -1.87
N ALA A 19 -4.91 -5.34 -3.08
CA ALA A 19 -6.29 -4.99 -3.44
C ALA A 19 -7.32 -5.89 -2.73
N LYS A 20 -7.02 -7.19 -2.60
CA LYS A 20 -7.86 -8.15 -1.84
C LYS A 20 -7.92 -7.76 -0.37
N ALA A 21 -6.78 -7.43 0.23
CA ALA A 21 -6.69 -6.96 1.61
C ALA A 21 -7.44 -5.63 1.79
N LEU A 22 -7.33 -4.69 0.86
CA LEU A 22 -8.06 -3.42 0.89
C LEU A 22 -9.58 -3.65 0.89
N THR A 23 -10.07 -4.55 0.05
CA THR A 23 -11.49 -4.91 0.00
C THR A 23 -11.98 -5.46 1.35
N ALA A 24 -11.16 -6.25 2.03
CA ALA A 24 -11.48 -6.75 3.38
C ALA A 24 -11.43 -5.63 4.43
N ALA A 25 -10.42 -4.77 4.39
CA ALA A 25 -10.28 -3.61 5.28
C ALA A 25 -11.49 -2.67 5.18
N LEU A 26 -11.99 -2.42 3.97
CA LEU A 26 -13.17 -1.59 3.72
C LEU A 26 -14.46 -2.14 4.36
N LYS A 27 -14.53 -3.45 4.62
CA LYS A 27 -15.65 -4.07 5.37
C LYS A 27 -15.56 -3.85 6.87
N ILE A 28 -14.35 -3.57 7.38
CA ILE A 28 -14.11 -3.27 8.80
C ILE A 28 -14.34 -1.78 9.05
N GLY A 29 -13.92 -0.91 8.12
CA GLY A 29 -14.11 0.53 8.21
C GLY A 29 -13.70 1.26 6.93
N SER A 30 -14.17 2.49 6.77
CA SER A 30 -14.02 3.26 5.52
C SER A 30 -12.74 4.09 5.43
N ASP A 31 -12.01 4.24 6.53
CA ASP A 31 -10.74 4.98 6.59
C ASP A 31 -9.56 4.00 6.46
N VAL A 32 -9.14 3.71 5.23
CA VAL A 32 -7.97 2.84 4.97
C VAL A 32 -6.82 3.66 4.38
N ASP A 33 -5.71 3.75 5.11
CA ASP A 33 -4.45 4.30 4.62
C ASP A 33 -3.52 3.14 4.21
N ILE A 34 -2.82 3.25 3.09
CA ILE A 34 -1.92 2.21 2.56
C ILE A 34 -0.47 2.64 2.75
N LEU A 35 0.38 1.79 3.34
CA LEU A 35 1.83 1.99 3.42
C LEU A 35 2.56 1.13 2.38
N VAL A 36 3.33 1.77 1.52
CA VAL A 36 4.28 1.15 0.58
C VAL A 36 5.68 1.45 1.11
N ALA A 37 6.44 0.41 1.42
CA ALA A 37 7.73 0.53 2.09
C ALA A 37 8.79 -0.30 1.35
N GLY A 38 9.77 0.37 0.75
CA GLY A 38 10.80 -0.29 -0.04
C GLY A 38 11.69 0.69 -0.79
N LYS A 39 12.77 0.17 -1.38
CA LYS A 39 13.73 0.97 -2.14
C LYS A 39 13.23 1.18 -3.57
N GLY A 40 13.05 2.43 -3.98
CA GLY A 40 12.52 2.77 -5.30
C GLY A 40 11.04 2.38 -5.49
N ALA A 41 10.27 2.27 -4.40
CA ALA A 41 8.91 1.75 -4.40
C ALA A 41 7.83 2.72 -4.92
N LYS A 42 8.25 3.85 -5.52
CA LYS A 42 7.35 4.89 -6.03
C LYS A 42 6.32 4.37 -7.04
N ALA A 43 6.71 3.45 -7.91
CA ALA A 43 5.81 2.87 -8.91
C ALA A 43 4.69 2.03 -8.25
N ALA A 44 5.04 1.24 -7.22
CA ALA A 44 4.05 0.52 -6.43
C ALA A 44 3.12 1.47 -5.64
N ALA A 45 3.64 2.58 -5.11
CA ALA A 45 2.82 3.60 -4.45
C ALA A 45 1.84 4.30 -5.41
N ASP A 46 2.25 4.61 -6.63
CA ASP A 46 1.36 5.18 -7.65
C ASP A 46 0.25 4.20 -8.05
N ALA A 47 0.58 2.90 -8.16
CA ALA A 47 -0.40 1.86 -8.38
C ALA A 47 -1.38 1.73 -7.20
N ALA A 48 -0.90 1.79 -5.95
CA ALA A 48 -1.73 1.74 -4.76
C ALA A 48 -2.67 2.95 -4.66
N ALA A 49 -2.23 4.12 -5.10
CA ALA A 49 -3.04 5.35 -5.10
C ALA A 49 -4.24 5.29 -6.06
N LYS A 50 -4.19 4.40 -7.06
CA LYS A 50 -5.29 4.14 -7.99
C LYS A 50 -6.32 3.16 -7.46
N LEU A 51 -6.08 2.54 -6.29
CA LEU A 51 -7.03 1.62 -5.69
C LEU A 51 -8.20 2.37 -5.07
N GLN A 52 -9.41 1.99 -5.46
CA GLN A 52 -10.64 2.58 -4.91
C GLN A 52 -10.78 2.27 -3.42
N GLY A 53 -11.05 3.31 -2.62
CA GLY A 53 -11.22 3.20 -1.17
C GLY A 53 -9.92 3.37 -0.38
N ALA A 54 -8.78 3.58 -1.05
CA ALA A 54 -7.58 4.08 -0.39
C ALA A 54 -7.76 5.57 -0.06
N LYS A 55 -7.73 5.93 1.22
CA LYS A 55 -7.85 7.32 1.68
C LYS A 55 -6.53 8.08 1.51
N LYS A 56 -5.42 7.44 1.84
CA LYS A 56 -4.06 7.99 1.68
C LYS A 56 -3.09 6.87 1.36
N VAL A 57 -2.11 7.17 0.51
CA VAL A 57 -0.94 6.29 0.30
C VAL A 57 0.28 6.96 0.90
N LEU A 58 0.97 6.22 1.77
CA LEU A 58 2.21 6.59 2.42
C LEU A 58 3.34 5.83 1.72
N LEU A 59 4.33 6.55 1.20
CA LEU A 59 5.54 5.97 0.65
C LEU A 59 6.69 6.15 1.64
N ALA A 60 7.24 5.06 2.12
CA ALA A 60 8.48 5.02 2.88
C ALA A 60 9.58 4.45 1.98
N GLU A 61 10.45 5.32 1.49
CA GLU A 61 11.56 4.95 0.60
C GLU A 61 12.89 5.19 1.29
N ALA A 62 13.70 4.14 1.41
CA ALA A 62 15.04 4.17 1.98
C ALA A 62 15.83 2.95 1.49
N ASP A 63 17.16 3.06 1.41
CA ASP A 63 18.04 1.95 1.04
C ASP A 63 17.95 0.79 2.04
N GLU A 64 17.76 1.07 3.34
CA GLU A 64 17.58 0.05 4.38
C GLU A 64 16.33 -0.83 4.19
N LEU A 65 15.39 -0.43 3.34
CA LEU A 65 14.15 -1.17 3.06
C LEU A 65 14.25 -2.09 1.84
N GLU A 66 15.45 -2.32 1.30
CA GLU A 66 15.67 -3.18 0.14
C GLU A 66 15.33 -4.67 0.42
N GLN A 67 15.43 -5.12 1.67
CA GLN A 67 15.21 -6.52 2.10
C GLN A 67 13.80 -6.78 2.67
N ARG A 68 12.83 -5.91 2.36
CA ARG A 68 11.54 -5.82 3.05
C ARG A 68 10.47 -6.79 2.52
#